data_AF-A0A4S4L134-F1
#
_entry.id   AF-A0A4S4L134-F1
#
_cell.length_a   1.000
_cell.length_b   1.000
_cell.length_c   1.000
_cell.angle_alpha   90.00
_cell.angle_beta   90.00
_cell.angle_gamma   90.00
#
_symmetry.space_group_name_H-M   'P 1'
#
loop_
_entity.id
_entity.type
_entity.pdbx_description
1 polymer ?
#
loop_
_entity_poly.entity_id
_entity_poly.type
_entity_poly.pdbx_seq_one_letter_code
_entity_poly.pdbx_strand_id
1 'polypeptide(L)'
;MRYWSLDFAAMGSGDCSAVAHLKALKHVAEGGSLAEEVISSVRTAHAFVVEQAAERFRHAASLDATYLVYIGVGMFVATFVYMYAWVYTGEVSAKRVRERYLKAVLRQDVAYFDNVGAGEVASRIQTDTHLIQQGISEKVALSVSFIAAFVTGFIVAYVRSWRLALALSSILPCIGITGVVMNQIVSKYMQTSLKHVAEGGSLAEEVISSVRTAHAFGTQHVLSDLYDSHIEKSQFADLNAALVNGIGFAVFFFHHVFRIRSCFLLWNDARYP
;
A
#
# COMPACT_ATOMS: atom_id res chain seq x y z
N MET A 1 -35.39 46.43 -6.01
CA MET A 1 -36.02 47.25 -4.95
C MET A 1 -36.50 46.31 -3.85
N ARG A 2 -36.00 46.47 -2.61
CA ARG A 2 -36.26 45.68 -1.37
C ARG A 2 -35.58 44.29 -1.32
N TYR A 3 -34.29 44.19 -0.94
CA TYR A 3 -33.75 44.05 0.44
C TYR A 3 -34.45 42.94 1.22
N TRP A 4 -33.89 41.72 1.36
CA TRP A 4 -32.74 41.38 2.24
C TRP A 4 -32.88 42.02 3.61
N SER A 5 -33.92 41.62 4.35
CA SER A 5 -34.06 41.86 5.77
C SER A 5 -33.97 40.53 6.49
N LEU A 6 -33.03 40.47 7.43
CA LEU A 6 -33.02 39.59 8.60
C LEU A 6 -32.55 38.16 8.35
N ASP A 7 -31.25 37.96 8.51
CA ASP A 7 -30.73 36.91 9.39
C ASP A 7 -29.37 37.33 9.94
N PHE A 8 -29.38 38.47 10.64
CA PHE A 8 -28.26 38.98 11.43
C PHE A 8 -28.59 38.80 12.92
N ALA A 9 -28.81 37.55 13.33
CA ALA A 9 -29.24 37.22 14.69
C ALA A 9 -28.36 36.20 15.42
N ALA A 10 -27.22 35.76 14.86
CA ALA A 10 -26.37 34.80 15.56
C ALA A 10 -24.88 34.94 15.21
N MET A 11 -24.20 35.89 15.84
CA MET A 11 -22.81 35.70 16.23
C MET A 11 -22.48 36.64 17.40
N GLY A 12 -22.77 36.16 18.61
CA GLY A 12 -22.29 36.78 19.83
C GLY A 12 -20.79 36.57 19.97
N SER A 13 -20.01 37.60 19.67
CA SER A 13 -18.69 37.81 20.25
C SER A 13 -18.29 39.28 20.08
N GLY A 14 -18.55 40.08 21.11
CA GLY A 14 -17.59 41.04 21.68
C GLY A 14 -16.97 42.18 20.87
N ASP A 15 -17.25 42.38 19.58
CA ASP A 15 -16.56 43.43 18.83
C ASP A 15 -17.34 44.75 18.86
N CYS A 16 -17.01 45.56 19.86
CA CYS A 16 -17.49 46.93 20.08
C CYS A 16 -17.28 47.88 18.88
N SER A 17 -16.50 47.45 17.87
CA SER A 17 -16.22 48.17 16.62
C SER A 17 -17.39 48.10 15.61
N ALA A 18 -18.10 46.97 15.52
CA ALA A 18 -19.14 46.78 14.50
C ALA A 18 -20.39 47.65 14.74
N VAL A 19 -20.72 47.91 16.01
CA VAL A 19 -21.88 48.75 16.39
C VAL A 19 -21.58 50.23 16.21
N ALA A 20 -20.32 50.67 16.32
CA ALA A 20 -19.92 52.06 16.12
C ALA A 20 -20.06 52.49 14.64
N HIS A 21 -19.70 51.61 13.70
CA HIS A 21 -19.81 51.89 12.26
C HIS A 21 -21.25 51.87 11.73
N LEU A 22 -22.13 51.06 12.33
CA LEU A 22 -23.56 51.01 11.97
C LEU A 22 -24.33 52.30 12.33
N LYS A 23 -23.88 53.04 13.35
CA LYS A 23 -24.46 54.35 13.71
C LYS A 23 -24.06 55.47 12.75
N ALA A 24 -22.85 55.40 12.16
CA ALA A 24 -22.40 56.38 11.16
C ALA A 24 -23.19 56.28 9.84
N LEU A 25 -23.65 55.08 9.48
CA LEU A 25 -24.40 54.82 8.24
C LEU A 25 -25.80 55.47 8.18
N LYS A 26 -26.41 55.83 9.32
CA LYS A 26 -27.76 56.41 9.34
C LYS A 26 -27.79 57.93 9.07
N HIS A 27 -26.68 58.64 9.27
CA HIS A 27 -26.61 60.10 9.10
C HIS A 27 -26.15 60.56 7.71
N VAL A 28 -25.75 59.64 6.82
CA VAL A 28 -25.01 59.93 5.57
C VAL A 28 -25.88 59.76 4.30
N ALA A 29 -27.20 59.57 4.46
CA ALA A 29 -28.11 59.30 3.33
C ALA A 29 -28.53 60.53 2.49
N GLU A 30 -27.97 61.72 2.72
CA GLU A 30 -28.32 62.96 2.02
C GLU A 30 -27.08 63.61 1.37
N GLY A 31 -26.75 63.21 0.13
CA GLY A 31 -25.78 63.93 -0.72
C GLY A 31 -24.94 63.03 -1.66
N GLY A 32 -24.85 63.39 -2.94
CA GLY A 32 -24.18 62.59 -3.98
C GLY A 32 -22.66 62.38 -3.82
N SER A 33 -21.96 63.18 -3.00
CA SER A 33 -20.55 62.94 -2.63
C SER A 33 -20.38 61.80 -1.62
N LEU A 34 -21.46 61.38 -0.97
CA LEU A 34 -21.46 60.37 0.10
C LEU A 34 -21.56 58.94 -0.44
N ALA A 35 -21.93 58.77 -1.72
CA ALA A 35 -21.98 57.46 -2.37
C ALA A 35 -20.58 56.84 -2.56
N GLU A 36 -19.58 57.65 -2.92
CA GLU A 36 -18.18 57.20 -3.03
C GLU A 36 -17.58 56.87 -1.65
N GLU A 37 -17.96 57.61 -0.61
CA GLU A 37 -17.53 57.39 0.77
C GLU A 37 -18.16 56.11 1.38
N VAL A 38 -19.42 55.82 1.06
CA VAL A 38 -20.07 54.56 1.45
C VAL A 38 -19.47 53.37 0.69
N ILE A 39 -19.17 53.49 -0.60
CA ILE A 39 -18.53 52.41 -1.37
C ILE A 39 -17.11 52.14 -0.86
N SER A 40 -16.34 53.17 -0.49
CA SER A 40 -15.01 52.99 0.09
C SER A 40 -15.07 52.33 1.48
N SER A 41 -16.04 52.71 2.31
CA SER A 41 -16.31 52.11 3.62
C SER A 41 -16.76 50.64 3.54
N VAL A 42 -17.61 50.29 2.59
CA VAL A 42 -18.00 48.89 2.35
C VAL A 42 -16.80 48.07 1.83
N ARG A 43 -15.95 48.67 0.98
CA ARG A 43 -14.73 48.01 0.48
C ARG A 43 -13.73 47.74 1.60
N THR A 44 -13.52 48.67 2.52
CA THR A 44 -12.63 48.48 3.68
C THR A 44 -13.21 47.50 4.69
N ALA A 45 -14.52 47.50 4.92
CA ALA A 45 -15.19 46.50 5.75
C ALA A 45 -15.06 45.08 5.17
N HIS A 46 -15.25 44.92 3.85
CA HIS A 46 -15.08 43.63 3.18
C HIS A 46 -13.60 43.20 3.18
N ALA A 47 -12.66 44.12 2.97
CA ALA A 47 -11.23 43.83 3.08
C ALA A 47 -10.86 43.34 4.48
N PHE A 48 -11.40 43.97 5.54
CA PHE A 48 -11.17 43.58 6.92
C PHE A 48 -11.72 42.17 7.25
N VAL A 49 -12.92 41.82 6.77
CA VAL A 49 -13.47 40.46 6.97
C VAL A 49 -12.65 39.39 6.24
N VAL A 50 -12.20 39.68 5.02
CA VAL A 50 -11.31 38.78 4.26
C VAL A 50 -9.97 38.61 4.96
N GLU A 51 -9.41 39.69 5.52
CA GLU A 51 -8.14 39.67 6.24
C GLU A 51 -8.26 38.91 7.57
N GLN A 52 -9.35 39.07 8.31
CA GLN A 52 -9.63 38.25 9.50
C GLN A 52 -9.82 36.76 9.18
N ALA A 53 -10.51 36.43 8.08
CA ALA A 53 -10.66 35.04 7.64
C ALA A 53 -9.32 34.44 7.22
N ALA A 54 -8.47 35.24 6.55
CA ALA A 54 -7.11 34.84 6.18
C ALA A 54 -6.24 34.59 7.41
N GLU A 55 -6.25 35.48 8.41
CA GLU A 55 -5.50 35.30 9.65
C GLU A 55 -5.95 34.07 10.44
N ARG A 56 -7.27 33.86 10.58
CA ARG A 56 -7.80 32.64 11.24
C ARG A 56 -7.38 31.36 10.52
N PHE A 57 -7.42 31.36 9.18
CA PHE A 57 -6.96 30.23 8.37
C PHE A 57 -5.46 30.00 8.52
N ARG A 58 -4.64 31.06 8.52
CA ARG A 58 -3.18 30.98 8.73
C ARG A 58 -2.86 30.42 10.12
N HIS A 59 -3.56 30.87 11.15
CA HIS A 59 -3.35 30.37 12.51
C HIS A 59 -3.75 28.88 12.63
N ALA A 60 -4.90 28.47 12.10
CA ALA A 60 -5.31 27.07 12.08
C ALA A 60 -4.31 26.19 11.30
N ALA A 61 -3.90 26.63 10.11
CA ALA A 61 -2.91 25.94 9.29
C ALA A 61 -1.54 25.82 10.00
N SER A 62 -1.13 26.85 10.74
CA SER A 62 0.13 26.81 11.51
C SER A 62 0.09 25.80 12.66
N LEU A 63 -1.07 25.63 13.31
CA LEU A 63 -1.26 24.63 14.35
C LEU A 63 -1.25 23.21 13.76
N ASP A 64 -1.99 22.99 12.67
CA ASP A 64 -2.03 21.70 11.98
C ASP A 64 -0.64 21.31 11.45
N ALA A 65 0.10 22.26 10.89
CA ALA A 65 1.48 22.05 10.46
C ALA A 65 2.38 21.62 11.63
N THR A 66 2.22 22.26 12.79
CA THR A 66 3.01 21.92 13.99
C THR A 66 2.65 20.52 14.52
N TYR A 67 1.37 20.13 14.52
CA TYR A 67 0.96 18.77 14.88
C TYR A 67 1.52 17.70 13.93
N LEU A 68 1.53 17.97 12.62
CA LEU A 68 2.13 17.06 11.64
C LEU A 68 3.63 16.87 11.86
N VAL A 69 4.35 17.92 12.26
CA VAL A 69 5.78 17.82 12.60
C VAL A 69 5.98 16.92 13.83
N TYR A 70 5.22 17.12 14.91
CA TYR A 70 5.34 16.27 16.10
C TYR A 70 5.01 14.80 15.82
N ILE A 71 3.94 14.54 15.06
CA ILE A 71 3.58 13.18 14.64
C ILE A 71 4.67 12.58 13.75
N GLY A 72 5.26 13.37 12.84
CA GLY A 72 6.34 12.93 11.97
C GLY A 72 7.60 12.53 12.74
N VAL A 73 8.01 13.34 13.71
CA VAL A 73 9.15 13.01 14.59
C VAL A 73 8.85 11.75 15.42
N GLY A 74 7.65 11.65 15.99
CA GLY A 74 7.23 10.46 16.73
C GLY A 74 7.22 9.19 15.87
N MET A 75 6.71 9.28 14.63
CA MET A 75 6.68 8.18 13.68
C MET A 75 8.08 7.76 13.24
N PHE A 76 8.99 8.71 13.03
CA PHE A 76 10.38 8.42 12.70
C PHE A 76 11.07 7.62 13.81
N VAL A 77 10.98 8.10 15.06
CA VAL A 77 11.59 7.42 16.22
C VAL A 77 10.96 6.05 16.43
N ALA A 78 9.63 5.94 16.37
CA ALA A 78 8.93 4.68 16.54
C ALA A 78 9.32 3.65 15.47
N THR A 79 9.37 4.06 14.19
CA THR A 79 9.76 3.19 13.07
C THR A 79 11.22 2.75 13.19
N PHE A 80 12.11 3.65 13.62
CA PHE A 80 13.52 3.34 13.84
C PHE A 80 13.69 2.27 14.94
N VAL A 81 13.08 2.48 16.11
CA VAL A 81 13.15 1.53 17.23
C VAL A 81 12.52 0.18 16.84
N TYR A 82 11.38 0.22 16.16
CA TYR A 82 10.71 -0.96 15.65
C TYR A 82 11.60 -1.78 14.72
N MET A 83 12.13 -1.16 13.67
CA MET A 83 12.98 -1.82 12.68
C MET A 83 14.26 -2.38 13.33
N TYR A 84 14.89 -1.59 14.20
CA TYR A 84 16.08 -2.00 14.93
C TYR A 84 15.82 -3.24 15.78
N ALA A 85 14.73 -3.27 16.55
CA ALA A 85 14.38 -4.41 17.41
C ALA A 85 14.13 -5.70 16.60
N TRP A 86 13.44 -5.60 15.46
CA TRP A 86 13.18 -6.75 14.58
C TRP A 86 14.44 -7.29 13.92
N VAL A 87 15.28 -6.41 13.38
CA VAL A 87 16.56 -6.81 12.75
C VAL A 87 17.48 -7.44 13.79
N TYR A 88 17.63 -6.82 14.96
CA TYR A 88 18.45 -7.36 16.05
C TYR A 88 17.97 -8.75 16.47
N THR A 89 16.66 -8.94 16.65
CA THR A 89 16.07 -10.23 17.04
C THR A 89 16.28 -11.30 15.95
N GLY A 90 16.18 -10.92 14.67
CA GLY A 90 16.46 -11.80 13.54
C GLY A 90 17.92 -12.26 13.49
N GLU A 91 18.87 -11.35 13.69
CA GLU A 91 20.31 -11.66 13.72
C GLU A 91 20.66 -12.63 14.85
N VAL A 92 20.15 -12.39 16.07
CA VAL A 92 20.38 -13.28 17.22
C VAL A 92 19.78 -14.67 16.96
N SER A 93 18.59 -14.73 16.34
CA SER A 93 17.92 -15.99 16.01
C SER A 93 18.70 -16.78 14.94
N ALA A 94 19.15 -16.10 13.87
CA ALA A 94 19.97 -16.68 12.81
C ALA A 94 21.30 -17.20 13.36
N LYS A 95 21.96 -16.46 14.25
CA LYS A 95 23.21 -16.90 14.91
C LYS A 95 23.02 -18.21 15.68
N ARG A 96 21.94 -18.34 16.47
CA ARG A 96 21.63 -19.56 17.23
C ARG A 96 21.34 -20.76 16.32
N VAL A 97 20.64 -20.53 15.20
CA VAL A 97 20.39 -21.57 14.19
C VAL A 97 21.70 -22.02 13.55
N ARG A 98 22.55 -21.08 13.14
CA ARG A 98 23.86 -21.38 12.54
C ARG A 98 24.76 -22.21 13.45
N GLU A 99 24.82 -21.88 14.74
CA GLU A 99 25.61 -22.63 15.73
C GLU A 99 25.09 -24.08 15.91
N ARG A 100 23.77 -24.24 16.03
CA ARG A 100 23.14 -25.57 16.16
C ARG A 100 23.28 -26.40 14.89
N TYR A 101 23.14 -25.78 13.73
CA TYR A 101 23.31 -26.44 12.43
C TYR A 101 24.76 -26.94 12.28
N LEU A 102 25.75 -26.08 12.56
CA LEU A 102 27.16 -26.49 12.51
C LEU A 102 27.45 -27.62 13.50
N LYS A 103 26.93 -27.55 14.73
CA LYS A 103 27.07 -28.61 15.73
C LYS A 103 26.44 -29.94 15.28
N ALA A 104 25.31 -29.90 14.56
CA ALA A 104 24.67 -31.09 14.02
C ALA A 104 25.51 -31.70 12.88
N VAL A 105 25.98 -30.87 11.95
CA VAL A 105 26.84 -31.30 10.82
C VAL A 105 28.14 -31.95 11.32
N LEU A 106 28.77 -31.41 12.36
CA LEU A 106 30.00 -31.98 12.93
C LEU A 106 29.80 -33.33 13.65
N ARG A 107 28.56 -33.72 13.96
CA ARG A 107 28.25 -35.01 14.59
C ARG A 107 27.80 -36.08 13.59
N GLN A 108 27.76 -35.73 12.31
CA GLN A 108 27.31 -36.59 11.22
C GLN A 108 28.43 -37.57 10.80
N ASP A 109 28.07 -38.78 10.39
CA ASP A 109 29.02 -39.80 9.95
C ASP A 109 29.75 -39.42 8.64
N VAL A 110 30.96 -39.96 8.43
CA VAL A 110 31.77 -39.72 7.23
C VAL A 110 31.04 -40.06 5.92
N ALA A 111 30.17 -41.09 5.93
CA ALA A 111 29.37 -41.48 4.76
C ALA A 111 28.42 -40.36 4.27
N TYR A 112 28.06 -39.40 5.13
CA TYR A 112 27.32 -38.22 4.69
C TYR A 112 28.19 -37.28 3.85
N PHE A 113 29.46 -37.09 4.25
CA PHE A 113 30.40 -36.22 3.53
C PHE A 113 30.87 -36.82 2.19
N ASP A 114 30.77 -38.15 2.01
CA ASP A 114 31.07 -38.80 0.72
C ASP A 114 30.05 -38.44 -0.38
N ASN A 115 28.83 -38.07 0.01
CA ASN A 115 27.75 -37.72 -0.93
C ASN A 115 27.62 -36.21 -1.18
N VAL A 116 28.28 -35.36 -0.39
CA VAL A 116 28.11 -33.89 -0.45
C VAL A 116 29.44 -33.24 -0.80
N GLY A 117 29.43 -32.35 -1.80
CA GLY A 117 30.67 -31.76 -2.32
C GLY A 117 31.47 -30.97 -1.27
N ALA A 118 32.80 -30.95 -1.40
CA ALA A 118 33.66 -30.14 -0.55
C ALA A 118 33.28 -28.65 -0.67
N GLY A 119 32.72 -28.08 0.40
CA GLY A 119 32.26 -26.69 0.45
C GLY A 119 30.76 -26.48 0.23
N GLU A 120 30.04 -27.48 -0.29
CA GLU A 120 28.58 -27.39 -0.47
C GLU A 120 27.84 -27.29 0.87
N VAL A 121 28.27 -28.06 1.87
CA VAL A 121 27.70 -27.99 3.23
C VAL A 121 27.85 -26.60 3.84
N ALA A 122 29.02 -25.97 3.69
CA ALA A 122 29.28 -24.64 4.21
C ALA A 122 28.42 -23.57 3.52
N SER A 123 28.26 -23.68 2.19
CA SER A 123 27.39 -22.80 1.40
C SER A 123 25.91 -22.94 1.78
N ARG A 124 25.43 -24.19 1.96
CA ARG A 124 24.06 -24.47 2.40
C ARG A 124 23.78 -23.89 3.78
N ILE A 125 24.70 -24.07 4.74
CA ILE A 125 24.57 -23.46 6.08
C ILE A 125 24.40 -21.94 5.97
N GLN A 126 25.22 -21.27 5.16
CA GLN A 126 25.15 -19.81 5.01
C GLN A 126 23.85 -19.37 4.34
N THR A 127 23.50 -20.01 3.22
CA THR A 127 22.32 -19.67 2.41
C THR A 127 21.03 -19.92 3.19
N ASP A 128 20.87 -21.10 3.78
CA ASP A 128 19.66 -21.47 4.54
C ASP A 128 19.49 -20.57 5.76
N THR A 129 20.57 -20.31 6.51
CA THR A 129 20.51 -19.42 7.68
C THR A 129 20.17 -17.98 7.25
N HIS A 130 20.69 -17.51 6.12
CA HIS A 130 20.37 -16.17 5.62
C HIS A 130 18.91 -16.04 5.17
N LEU A 131 18.37 -17.05 4.48
CA LEU A 131 16.95 -17.08 4.09
C LEU A 131 16.04 -17.08 5.32
N ILE A 132 16.38 -17.85 6.36
CA ILE A 132 15.65 -17.86 7.63
C ILE A 132 15.72 -16.48 8.30
N GLN A 133 16.90 -15.86 8.32
CA GLN A 133 17.08 -14.52 8.88
C GLN A 133 16.16 -13.52 8.18
N GLN A 134 16.24 -13.43 6.84
CA GLN A 134 15.41 -12.50 6.05
C GLN A 134 13.91 -12.74 6.27
N GLY A 135 13.49 -14.01 6.36
CA GLY A 135 12.12 -14.38 6.68
C GLY A 135 11.66 -13.82 8.03
N ILE A 136 12.46 -13.99 9.08
CA ILE A 136 12.11 -13.59 10.44
C ILE A 136 12.23 -12.07 10.65
N SER A 137 13.32 -11.44 10.19
CA SER A 137 13.56 -10.03 10.48
C SER A 137 12.74 -9.08 9.61
N GLU A 138 12.59 -9.40 8.32
CA GLU A 138 12.00 -8.47 7.37
C GLU A 138 10.52 -8.80 7.10
N LYS A 139 10.23 -10.05 6.74
CA LYS A 139 8.87 -10.41 6.29
C LYS A 139 7.87 -10.44 7.45
N VAL A 140 8.23 -11.01 8.59
CA VAL A 140 7.34 -11.03 9.78
C VAL A 140 7.08 -9.61 10.28
N ALA A 141 8.10 -8.75 10.33
CA ALA A 141 7.94 -7.35 10.72
C ALA A 141 6.96 -6.63 9.78
N LEU A 142 7.10 -6.79 8.46
CA LEU A 142 6.15 -6.19 7.53
C LEU A 142 4.72 -6.75 7.74
N SER A 143 4.56 -8.05 7.93
CA SER A 143 3.25 -8.66 8.18
C SER A 143 2.57 -8.12 9.44
N VAL A 144 3.29 -8.01 10.56
CA VAL A 144 2.75 -7.45 11.80
C VAL A 144 2.36 -5.98 11.61
N SER A 145 3.18 -5.20 10.92
CA SER A 145 2.89 -3.79 10.61
C SER A 145 1.62 -3.65 9.76
N PHE A 146 1.45 -4.47 8.73
CA PHE A 146 0.25 -4.44 7.89
C PHE A 146 -1.02 -4.86 8.64
N ILE A 147 -0.93 -5.87 9.51
CA ILE A 147 -2.05 -6.27 10.36
C ILE A 147 -2.42 -5.16 11.35
N ALA A 148 -1.43 -4.54 12.00
CA ALA A 148 -1.66 -3.43 12.91
C ALA A 148 -2.28 -2.21 12.22
N ALA A 149 -1.77 -1.86 11.03
CA ALA A 149 -2.32 -0.78 10.21
C ALA A 149 -3.75 -1.08 9.75
N PHE A 150 -4.03 -2.33 9.35
CA PHE A 150 -5.35 -2.78 8.97
C PHE A 150 -6.36 -2.66 10.13
N VAL A 151 -6.01 -3.15 11.32
CA VAL A 151 -6.87 -3.07 12.51
C VAL A 151 -7.10 -1.62 12.93
N THR A 152 -6.04 -0.81 12.98
CA THR A 152 -6.14 0.61 13.36
C THR A 152 -6.98 1.40 12.36
N GLY A 153 -6.78 1.18 11.06
CA GLY A 153 -7.58 1.81 10.01
C GLY A 153 -9.06 1.44 10.09
N PHE A 154 -9.37 0.17 10.39
CA PHE A 154 -10.74 -0.29 10.60
C PHE A 154 -11.39 0.40 11.80
N ILE A 155 -10.69 0.47 12.94
CA ILE A 155 -11.19 1.15 14.14
C ILE A 155 -11.50 2.62 13.85
N VAL A 156 -10.56 3.36 13.23
CA VAL A 156 -10.75 4.78 12.89
C VAL A 156 -11.93 4.98 11.92
N ALA A 157 -12.09 4.10 10.93
CA ALA A 157 -13.20 4.17 9.98
C ALA A 157 -14.57 4.03 10.66
N TYR A 158 -14.71 3.06 11.59
CA TYR A 158 -15.96 2.86 12.33
C TYR A 158 -16.28 4.00 13.28
N VAL A 159 -15.27 4.60 13.92
CA VAL A 159 -15.45 5.73 14.83
C VAL A 159 -15.95 6.98 14.09
N ARG A 160 -15.46 7.25 12.87
CA ARG A 160 -15.86 8.45 12.10
C ARG A 160 -17.27 8.34 11.53
N SER A 161 -17.59 7.20 10.90
CA SER A 161 -18.88 6.99 10.25
C SER A 161 -19.16 5.50 10.00
N TRP A 162 -20.00 4.91 10.84
CA TRP A 162 -20.33 3.48 10.76
C TRP A 162 -21.00 3.08 9.43
N ARG A 163 -21.80 3.96 8.81
CA ARG A 163 -22.48 3.69 7.52
C ARG A 163 -21.50 3.53 6.35
N LEU A 164 -20.47 4.37 6.26
CA LEU A 164 -19.43 4.27 5.23
C LEU A 164 -18.47 3.12 5.54
N ALA A 165 -18.15 2.91 6.82
CA ALA A 165 -17.27 1.82 7.24
C ALA A 165 -17.84 0.43 6.90
N LEU A 166 -19.14 0.20 7.09
CA LEU A 166 -19.81 -1.05 6.68
C LEU A 166 -19.79 -1.28 5.16
N ALA A 167 -19.91 -0.20 4.37
CA ALA A 167 -19.83 -0.32 2.92
C ALA A 167 -18.41 -0.75 2.47
N LEU A 168 -17.38 -0.19 3.11
CA LEU A 168 -15.98 -0.55 2.86
C LEU A 168 -15.63 -1.94 3.40
N SER A 169 -16.19 -2.35 4.54
CA SER A 169 -15.91 -3.66 5.13
C SER A 169 -16.41 -4.81 4.26
N SER A 170 -17.48 -4.61 3.47
CA SER A 170 -17.96 -5.62 2.51
C SER A 170 -16.99 -5.86 1.35
N ILE A 171 -16.11 -4.90 1.04
CA ILE A 171 -15.16 -5.01 -0.07
C ILE A 171 -13.98 -5.90 0.35
N LEU A 172 -13.50 -5.74 1.58
CA LEU A 172 -12.35 -6.48 2.14
C LEU A 172 -12.42 -8.01 1.98
N PRO A 173 -13.50 -8.72 2.34
CA PRO A 173 -13.57 -10.17 2.16
C PRO A 173 -13.64 -10.56 0.68
N CYS A 174 -14.23 -9.72 -0.18
CA CYS A 174 -14.26 -9.97 -1.62
C CYS A 174 -12.85 -9.90 -2.22
N ILE A 175 -12.06 -8.88 -1.86
CA ILE A 175 -10.64 -8.78 -2.22
C ILE A 175 -9.85 -9.98 -1.69
N GLY A 176 -10.07 -10.35 -0.42
CA GLY A 176 -9.38 -11.48 0.21
C GLY A 176 -9.63 -12.80 -0.53
N ILE A 177 -10.90 -13.13 -0.79
CA ILE A 177 -11.27 -14.38 -1.47
C ILE A 177 -10.71 -14.41 -2.91
N THR A 178 -10.94 -13.35 -3.68
CA THR A 178 -10.48 -13.28 -5.08
C THR A 178 -8.96 -13.30 -5.17
N GLY A 179 -8.28 -12.56 -4.30
CA GLY A 179 -6.81 -12.53 -4.23
C GLY A 179 -6.20 -13.87 -3.84
N VAL A 180 -6.76 -14.56 -2.85
CA VAL A 180 -6.28 -15.89 -2.43
C VAL A 180 -6.48 -16.92 -3.54
N VAL A 181 -7.67 -16.96 -4.15
CA VAL A 181 -7.96 -17.90 -5.25
C VAL A 181 -7.04 -17.64 -6.45
N MET A 182 -6.89 -16.37 -6.85
CA MET A 182 -5.99 -16.01 -7.95
C MET A 182 -4.55 -16.39 -7.63
N ASN A 183 -4.05 -16.06 -6.44
CA ASN A 183 -2.68 -16.36 -6.04
C ASN A 183 -2.41 -17.88 -6.01
N GLN A 184 -3.31 -18.69 -5.46
CA GLN A 184 -3.16 -20.15 -5.43
C GLN A 184 -3.08 -20.75 -6.84
N ILE A 185 -3.99 -20.33 -7.74
CA ILE A 185 -4.02 -20.85 -9.10
C ILE A 185 -2.75 -20.45 -9.85
N VAL A 186 -2.35 -19.18 -9.75
CA VAL A 186 -1.15 -18.65 -10.41
C VAL A 186 0.12 -19.31 -9.88
N SER A 187 0.25 -19.48 -8.57
CA SER A 187 1.39 -20.19 -7.98
C SER A 187 1.47 -21.64 -8.46
N LYS A 188 0.34 -22.32 -8.64
CA LYS A 188 0.31 -23.70 -9.17
C LYS A 188 0.77 -23.77 -10.63
N TYR A 189 0.33 -22.83 -11.48
CA TYR A 189 0.79 -22.75 -12.87
C TYR A 189 2.27 -22.37 -12.95
N MET A 190 2.73 -21.42 -12.13
CA MET A 190 4.14 -21.04 -12.04
C MET A 190 5.03 -22.22 -11.64
N GLN A 191 4.61 -23.03 -10.66
CA GLN A 191 5.35 -24.24 -10.29
C GLN A 191 5.42 -25.27 -11.43
N THR A 192 4.32 -25.43 -12.17
CA THR A 192 4.28 -26.32 -13.35
C THR A 192 5.18 -25.82 -14.48
N SER A 193 5.15 -24.52 -14.76
CA SER A 193 6.01 -23.88 -15.75
C SER A 193 7.49 -24.05 -15.39
N LEU A 194 7.86 -23.74 -14.14
CA LEU A 194 9.22 -23.95 -13.63
C LEU A 194 9.68 -25.41 -13.74
N LYS A 195 8.77 -26.37 -13.54
CA LYS A 195 9.10 -27.80 -13.72
C LYS A 195 9.46 -28.13 -15.16
N HIS A 196 8.67 -27.67 -16.14
CA HIS A 196 8.97 -27.90 -17.56
C HIS A 196 10.25 -27.18 -18.02
N VAL A 197 10.48 -25.97 -17.50
CA VAL A 197 11.74 -25.24 -17.74
C VAL A 197 12.93 -26.00 -17.16
N ALA A 198 12.80 -26.58 -15.96
CA ALA A 198 13.87 -27.38 -15.36
C ALA A 198 14.16 -28.68 -16.14
N GLU A 199 13.12 -29.37 -16.63
CA GLU A 199 13.26 -30.56 -17.48
C GLU A 199 13.97 -30.21 -18.80
N GLY A 200 13.57 -29.12 -19.46
CA GLY A 200 14.23 -28.64 -20.69
C GLY A 200 15.67 -28.17 -20.44
N GLY A 201 15.93 -27.54 -19.30
CA GLY A 201 17.28 -27.14 -18.88
C GLY A 201 18.20 -28.35 -18.64
N SER A 202 17.70 -29.38 -17.97
CA SER A 202 18.44 -30.64 -17.76
C SER A 202 18.75 -31.34 -19.09
N LEU A 203 17.79 -31.34 -20.03
CA LEU A 203 18.02 -31.86 -21.37
C LEU A 203 19.13 -31.07 -22.06
N ALA A 204 19.03 -29.74 -22.09
CA ALA A 204 20.06 -28.89 -22.72
C ALA A 204 21.45 -29.13 -22.12
N GLU A 205 21.54 -29.32 -20.80
CA GLU A 205 22.79 -29.64 -20.11
C GLU A 205 23.39 -30.99 -20.56
N GLU A 206 22.57 -32.03 -20.69
CA GLU A 206 22.99 -33.34 -21.19
C GLU A 206 23.55 -33.26 -22.63
N VAL A 207 22.87 -32.48 -23.47
CA VAL A 207 23.24 -32.28 -24.88
C VAL A 207 24.54 -31.53 -25.03
N ILE A 208 24.72 -30.47 -24.24
CA ILE A 208 25.96 -29.68 -24.24
C ILE A 208 27.13 -30.52 -23.72
N SER A 209 26.89 -31.32 -22.67
CA SER A 209 27.89 -32.26 -22.14
C SER A 209 28.29 -33.32 -23.17
N SER A 210 27.35 -33.78 -24.01
CA SER A 210 27.54 -34.82 -25.03
C SER A 210 27.64 -34.30 -26.47
N VAL A 211 28.03 -33.03 -26.67
CA VAL A 211 27.99 -32.34 -27.97
C VAL A 211 28.71 -33.08 -29.11
N ARG A 212 29.84 -33.74 -28.81
CA ARG A 212 30.61 -34.52 -29.81
C ARG A 212 29.81 -35.71 -30.32
N THR A 213 29.06 -36.36 -29.44
CA THR A 213 28.20 -37.50 -29.76
C THR A 213 27.00 -37.04 -30.60
N ALA A 214 26.32 -35.97 -30.18
CA ALA A 214 25.22 -35.38 -30.94
C ALA A 214 25.63 -34.97 -32.37
N HIS A 215 26.83 -34.39 -32.51
CA HIS A 215 27.39 -34.04 -33.82
C HIS A 215 27.77 -35.27 -34.66
N ALA A 216 28.35 -36.30 -34.05
CA ALA A 216 28.74 -37.53 -34.75
C ALA A 216 27.54 -38.29 -35.33
N PHE A 217 26.38 -38.24 -34.66
CA PHE A 217 25.14 -38.86 -35.14
C PHE A 217 24.22 -37.91 -35.94
N GLY A 218 24.56 -36.62 -36.05
CA GLY A 218 23.75 -35.64 -36.78
C GLY A 218 22.36 -35.40 -36.18
N THR A 219 22.16 -35.66 -34.89
CA THR A 219 20.84 -35.63 -34.21
C THR A 219 20.43 -34.26 -33.68
N GLN A 220 21.12 -33.19 -34.08
CA GLN A 220 20.92 -31.82 -33.59
C GLN A 220 19.47 -31.34 -33.76
N HIS A 221 18.84 -31.65 -34.90
CA HIS A 221 17.45 -31.25 -35.18
C HIS A 221 16.45 -31.95 -34.24
N VAL A 222 16.55 -33.27 -34.07
CA VAL A 222 15.67 -34.05 -33.19
C VAL A 222 15.72 -33.54 -31.74
N LEU A 223 16.90 -33.10 -31.32
CA LEU A 223 17.19 -32.65 -29.98
C LEU A 223 16.72 -31.22 -29.72
N SER A 224 16.82 -30.36 -30.75
CA SER A 224 16.18 -29.04 -30.77
C SER A 224 14.67 -29.17 -30.68
N ASP A 225 14.06 -30.06 -31.47
CA ASP A 225 12.60 -30.27 -31.46
C ASP A 225 12.13 -30.76 -30.08
N LEU A 226 12.91 -31.61 -29.42
CA LEU A 226 12.61 -32.08 -28.07
C LEU A 226 12.70 -30.94 -27.04
N TYR A 227 13.70 -30.06 -27.14
CA TYR A 227 13.80 -28.87 -26.30
C TYR A 227 12.64 -27.91 -26.53
N ASP A 228 12.32 -27.62 -27.79
CA ASP A 228 11.20 -26.75 -28.18
C ASP A 228 9.86 -27.27 -27.63
N SER A 229 9.65 -28.59 -27.61
CA SER A 229 8.46 -29.20 -26.99
C SER A 229 8.34 -28.92 -25.47
N HIS A 230 9.46 -28.82 -24.74
CA HIS A 230 9.44 -28.48 -23.31
C HIS A 230 9.14 -26.99 -23.10
N ILE A 231 9.69 -26.13 -23.95
CA ILE A 231 9.46 -24.67 -23.91
C ILE A 231 8.02 -24.32 -24.31
N GLU A 232 7.45 -25.00 -25.30
CA GLU A 232 6.05 -24.78 -25.69
C GLU A 232 5.09 -25.12 -24.54
N LYS A 233 5.36 -26.20 -23.81
CA LYS A 233 4.57 -26.59 -22.61
C LYS A 233 4.69 -25.56 -21.48
N SER A 234 5.88 -25.02 -21.22
CA SER A 234 6.04 -23.95 -20.21
C SER A 234 5.31 -22.68 -20.64
N GLN A 235 5.43 -22.30 -21.93
CA GLN A 235 4.73 -21.14 -22.47
C GLN A 235 3.21 -21.27 -22.36
N PHE A 236 2.65 -22.46 -22.62
CA PHE A 236 1.21 -22.69 -22.47
C PHE A 236 0.76 -22.60 -21.01
N ALA A 237 1.57 -23.08 -20.05
CA ALA A 237 1.30 -22.94 -18.63
C ALA A 237 1.32 -21.45 -18.19
N ASP A 238 2.29 -20.68 -18.67
CA ASP A 238 2.41 -19.25 -18.38
C ASP A 238 1.27 -18.43 -19.01
N LEU A 239 0.87 -18.76 -20.23
CA LEU A 239 -0.26 -18.13 -20.90
C LEU A 239 -1.56 -18.34 -20.14
N ASN A 240 -1.80 -19.57 -19.65
CA ASN A 240 -2.96 -19.87 -18.81
C ASN A 240 -2.90 -19.10 -17.48
N ALA A 241 -1.73 -18.99 -16.86
CA ALA A 241 -1.55 -18.17 -15.65
C ALA A 241 -1.85 -16.69 -15.90
N ALA A 242 -1.39 -16.15 -17.04
CA ALA A 242 -1.64 -14.76 -17.43
C ALA A 242 -3.14 -14.51 -17.70
N LEU A 243 -3.82 -15.46 -18.35
CA LEU A 243 -5.26 -15.38 -18.60
C LEU A 243 -6.07 -15.41 -17.30
N VAL A 244 -5.71 -16.30 -16.37
CA VAL A 244 -6.34 -16.33 -15.03
C VAL A 244 -6.14 -15.02 -14.28
N ASN A 245 -4.93 -14.44 -14.31
CA ASN A 245 -4.67 -13.13 -13.72
C ASN A 245 -5.52 -12.02 -14.37
N GLY A 246 -5.57 -11.99 -15.70
CA GLY A 246 -6.33 -10.99 -16.45
C GLY A 246 -7.82 -11.03 -16.12
N ILE A 247 -8.41 -12.23 -16.11
CA ILE A 247 -9.81 -12.43 -15.72
C ILE A 247 -10.02 -12.05 -14.25
N GLY A 248 -9.09 -12.44 -13.36
CA GLY A 248 -9.14 -12.09 -11.93
C GLY A 248 -9.18 -10.58 -11.70
N PHE A 249 -8.32 -9.82 -12.37
CA PHE A 249 -8.32 -8.35 -12.30
C PHE A 249 -9.59 -7.75 -12.90
N ALA A 250 -10.11 -8.27 -14.03
CA ALA A 250 -11.34 -7.77 -14.63
C ALA A 250 -12.55 -7.90 -13.67
N VAL A 251 -12.69 -9.06 -13.02
CA VAL A 251 -13.75 -9.30 -12.02
C VAL A 251 -13.57 -8.37 -10.80
N PHE A 252 -12.33 -8.19 -10.35
CA PHE A 252 -12.01 -7.28 -9.25
C PHE A 252 -12.42 -5.83 -9.56
N PHE A 253 -12.01 -5.29 -10.70
CA PHE A 253 -12.36 -3.92 -11.09
C PHE A 253 -13.87 -3.74 -11.26
N PHE A 254 -14.56 -4.71 -11.86
CA PHE A 254 -16.01 -4.67 -12.02
C PHE A 254 -16.75 -4.61 -10.67
N HIS A 255 -16.35 -5.45 -9.70
CA HIS A 255 -16.92 -5.45 -8.35
C HIS A 255 -16.71 -4.10 -7.64
N HIS A 256 -15.49 -3.56 -7.73
CA HIS A 256 -15.13 -2.29 -7.11
C HIS A 256 -15.93 -1.11 -7.65
N VAL A 257 -16.04 -0.98 -8.97
CA VAL A 257 -16.80 0.11 -9.61
C VAL A 257 -18.27 0.06 -9.23
N PHE A 258 -18.87 -1.13 -9.21
CA PHE A 258 -20.27 -1.30 -8.81
C PHE A 258 -20.51 -0.88 -7.37
N ARG A 259 -19.64 -1.30 -6.43
CA ARG A 259 -19.80 -0.98 -5.01
C ARG A 259 -19.54 0.49 -4.69
N ILE A 260 -18.55 1.12 -5.32
CA ILE A 260 -18.27 2.55 -5.17
C ILE A 260 -19.49 3.38 -5.58
N ARG A 261 -20.13 3.01 -6.70
CA ARG A 261 -21.36 3.67 -7.16
C ARG A 261 -22.50 3.52 -6.15
N SER A 262 -22.72 2.34 -5.59
CA SER A 262 -23.71 2.14 -4.53
C SER A 262 -23.40 2.96 -3.27
N CYS A 263 -22.13 3.06 -2.89
CA CYS A 263 -21.71 3.84 -1.72
C CYS A 263 -21.90 5.35 -1.93
N PHE A 264 -21.64 5.85 -3.13
CA PHE A 264 -21.90 7.26 -3.49
C PHE A 264 -23.40 7.58 -3.46
N LEU A 265 -24.25 6.68 -3.95
CA LEU A 265 -25.71 6.84 -3.89
C LEU A 265 -26.21 6.87 -2.44
N LEU A 266 -25.73 5.96 -1.59
CA LEU A 266 -26.08 5.94 -0.16
C LEU A 266 -25.62 7.19 0.60
N TRP A 267 -24.48 7.77 0.19
CA TRP A 267 -23.99 9.02 0.78
C TRP A 267 -24.77 10.24 0.31
N ASN A 268 -25.17 10.27 -0.97
CA ASN A 268 -26.01 11.33 -1.51
C ASN A 268 -27.41 11.32 -0.86
N ASP A 269 -27.99 10.14 -0.66
CA ASP A 269 -29.29 9.96 0.00
C ASP A 269 -29.26 10.40 1.48
N ALA A 270 -28.14 10.19 2.16
CA ALA A 270 -27.96 10.66 3.54
C ALA A 270 -27.78 12.20 3.67
N ARG A 271 -27.57 12.93 2.57
CA ARG A 271 -27.36 14.39 2.56
C ARG A 271 -28.64 15.19 2.27
N TYR A 272 -29.66 14.56 1.67
CA TYR A 272 -30.96 15.17 1.38
C TYR A 272 -32.07 14.35 2.05
N PRO A 273 -32.33 14.53 3.36
CA PRO A 273 -33.48 13.93 4.01
C PRO A 273 -34.81 14.53 3.53
#